data_AF-A0A4P5YTZ6-F1
#
_entry.id   AF-A0A4P5YTZ6-F1
#
_cell.length_a   1.000
_cell.length_b   1.000
_cell.length_c   1.000
_cell.angle_alpha   90.00
_cell.angle_beta   90.00
_cell.angle_gamma   90.00
#
_symmetry.space_group_name_H-M   'P 1'
#
loop_
_entity.id
_entity.type
_entity.pdbx_description
1 polymer ?
#
loop_
_entity_poly.entity_id
_entity_poly.type
_entity_poly.pdbx_seq_one_letter_code
_entity_poly.pdbx_strand_id
1 'polypeptide(L)'
;MPCRRFTALLALAVRVAFMGAPTPSALAADAPMAPPVRLLLLSGANNQSAQKTTPLLRKMYEASGRFRVEVCTNVPALKAGEFARHDVIVSDYPTSPDNPGRRWPADLERAFLDYLAAGHGFVIYHGAIAAWNDWPEFAELVGQSVQKSNGPGELHSFAVRITAPEHPVTKGMPDFQHVPDELRHRWLVRPTGRVLATALAVPSFGGAGQQEPVVVVTERGQGRTFCCNLGHPEAMHGPGFQALMLRGTEWAATGQVTIPIPTNWVAVGGPAAEKLKHANALGTPSATNAASKIKFRLEAIRPDGLRGPPDGLVSVAYEFCVPADPAVYQEVRRLDPSVQISPGSRGRIGCSKQQALCIGNTHQRNWREILLALAALPYVAEVRECFFE
;
A
#
# COMPACT_ATOMS: atom_id res chain seq x y z
N MET A 1 89.02 -0.67 32.30
CA MET A 1 88.57 -0.03 31.05
C MET A 1 89.49 -0.49 29.92
N PRO A 2 89.09 -0.70 28.64
CA PRO A 2 87.77 -0.65 28.01
C PRO A 2 87.41 -1.89 27.13
N CYS A 3 86.12 -1.97 26.77
CA CYS A 3 85.49 -2.35 25.49
C CYS A 3 86.20 -3.32 24.50
N ARG A 4 85.54 -4.43 24.14
CA ARG A 4 85.65 -5.05 22.80
C ARG A 4 84.33 -5.73 22.39
N ARG A 5 83.84 -5.29 21.22
CA ARG A 5 82.66 -5.79 20.50
C ARG A 5 82.93 -7.19 19.94
N PHE A 6 81.91 -8.06 19.96
CA PHE A 6 81.86 -9.27 19.12
C PHE A 6 80.62 -9.22 18.25
N THR A 7 80.84 -9.05 16.95
CA THR A 7 79.90 -9.36 15.87
C THR A 7 79.94 -10.86 15.62
N ALA A 8 78.79 -11.53 15.65
CA ALA A 8 78.64 -12.89 15.13
C ALA A 8 77.50 -12.89 14.09
N LEU A 9 77.85 -13.20 12.85
CA LEU A 9 76.91 -13.57 11.79
C LEU A 9 76.24 -14.91 12.16
N LEU A 10 74.92 -15.00 11.99
CA LEU A 10 74.23 -16.30 11.91
C LEU A 10 73.38 -16.35 10.63
N ALA A 11 73.59 -17.44 9.89
CA ALA A 11 73.05 -17.70 8.57
C ALA A 11 71.53 -17.89 8.56
N LEU A 12 70.90 -17.35 7.51
CA LEU A 12 69.48 -17.45 7.20
C LEU A 12 69.16 -18.83 6.62
N ALA A 13 68.41 -19.66 7.37
CA ALA A 13 67.77 -20.86 6.84
C ALA A 13 66.31 -20.55 6.49
N VAL A 14 66.01 -20.40 5.20
CA VAL A 14 64.63 -20.25 4.70
C VAL A 14 63.95 -21.61 4.74
N ARG A 15 63.03 -21.80 5.70
CA ARG A 15 62.07 -22.91 5.68
C ARG A 15 60.88 -22.51 4.81
N VAL A 16 60.77 -23.12 3.64
CA VAL A 16 59.54 -23.05 2.84
C VAL A 16 58.50 -23.93 3.52
N ALA A 17 57.53 -23.30 4.19
CA ALA A 17 56.35 -23.97 4.71
C ALA A 17 55.36 -24.16 3.56
N PHE A 18 55.09 -25.42 3.19
CA PHE A 18 53.96 -25.76 2.33
C PHE A 18 52.66 -25.43 3.08
N MET A 19 52.00 -24.32 2.70
CA MET A 19 50.63 -24.03 3.12
C MET A 19 49.69 -25.00 2.40
N GLY A 20 49.27 -26.05 3.10
CA GLY A 20 48.15 -26.88 2.66
C GLY A 20 46.88 -26.04 2.56
N ALA A 21 46.15 -26.16 1.45
CA ALA A 21 44.87 -25.48 1.26
C ALA A 21 43.88 -25.90 2.38
N PRO A 22 43.06 -24.97 2.89
CA PRO A 22 42.06 -25.30 3.89
C PRO A 22 41.02 -26.25 3.28
N THR A 23 40.92 -27.45 3.85
CA THR A 23 39.78 -28.34 3.62
C THR A 23 38.49 -27.63 4.03
N PRO A 24 37.41 -27.65 3.22
CA PRO A 24 36.16 -27.04 3.60
C PRO A 24 35.60 -27.80 4.82
N SER A 25 35.49 -27.10 5.95
CA SER A 25 34.80 -27.61 7.13
C SER A 25 33.31 -27.69 6.81
N ALA A 26 32.83 -28.90 6.52
CA ALA A 26 31.41 -29.19 6.37
C ALA A 26 30.77 -29.33 7.75
N LEU A 27 30.60 -28.23 8.48
CA LEU A 27 29.78 -28.13 9.69
C LEU A 27 29.24 -26.70 9.82
N ALA A 28 28.30 -26.33 8.95
CA ALA A 28 27.26 -25.37 9.30
C ALA A 28 26.00 -26.18 9.57
N ALA A 29 25.99 -26.90 10.69
CA ALA A 29 24.80 -27.54 11.21
C ALA A 29 23.91 -26.46 11.83
N ASP A 30 22.62 -26.53 11.48
CA ASP A 30 21.49 -25.71 11.95
C ASP A 30 21.72 -25.01 13.29
N ALA A 31 22.01 -23.71 13.25
CA ALA A 31 21.72 -22.86 14.39
C ALA A 31 20.19 -22.87 14.58
N PRO A 32 19.65 -23.11 15.79
CA PRO A 32 18.22 -23.11 16.00
C PRO A 32 17.66 -21.74 15.60
N MET A 33 16.72 -21.74 14.66
CA MET A 33 16.02 -20.53 14.23
C MET A 33 15.43 -19.86 15.48
N ALA A 34 15.67 -18.56 15.64
CA ALA A 34 15.14 -17.80 16.76
C ALA A 34 13.63 -18.04 16.90
N PRO A 35 13.09 -18.12 18.13
CA PRO A 35 11.66 -18.37 18.32
C PRO A 35 10.82 -17.31 17.58
N PRO A 36 9.64 -17.68 17.06
CA PRO A 36 8.80 -16.76 16.30
C PRO A 36 8.36 -15.59 17.19
N VAL A 37 8.36 -14.39 16.63
CA VAL A 37 7.83 -13.18 17.27
C VAL A 37 6.35 -13.38 17.54
N ARG A 38 5.91 -13.19 18.78
CA ARG A 38 4.50 -13.24 19.17
C ARG A 38 3.84 -11.93 18.79
N LEU A 39 2.94 -11.96 17.81
CA LEU A 39 2.30 -10.80 17.22
C LEU A 39 0.83 -10.78 17.60
N LEU A 40 0.37 -9.70 18.24
CA LEU A 40 -1.05 -9.43 18.43
C LEU A 40 -1.57 -8.52 17.31
N LEU A 41 -2.44 -9.03 16.45
CA LEU A 41 -3.09 -8.27 15.38
C LEU A 41 -4.43 -7.75 15.89
N LEU A 42 -4.49 -6.44 16.13
CA LEU A 42 -5.72 -5.75 16.50
C LEU A 42 -6.55 -5.54 15.24
N SER A 43 -7.64 -6.28 15.13
CA SER A 43 -8.53 -6.24 13.98
C SER A 43 -9.69 -5.30 14.24
N GLY A 44 -9.92 -4.35 13.33
CA GLY A 44 -11.13 -3.56 13.30
C GLY A 44 -12.28 -4.29 12.61
N ALA A 45 -12.48 -5.61 12.76
CA ALA A 45 -13.44 -6.43 11.98
C ALA A 45 -14.89 -5.91 11.89
N ASN A 46 -15.28 -4.95 12.74
CA ASN A 46 -16.50 -4.16 12.62
C ASN A 46 -16.47 -3.09 11.51
N ASN A 47 -15.34 -2.93 10.82
CA ASN A 47 -15.08 -2.05 9.70
C ASN A 47 -14.92 -2.88 8.41
N GLN A 48 -15.57 -2.45 7.31
CA GLN A 48 -15.51 -3.15 6.02
C GLN A 48 -14.09 -3.31 5.47
N SER A 49 -13.19 -2.35 5.71
CA SER A 49 -11.79 -2.46 5.28
C SER A 49 -11.07 -3.57 6.03
N ALA A 50 -11.20 -3.60 7.36
CA ALA A 50 -10.55 -4.59 8.22
C ALA A 50 -10.98 -6.03 7.91
N GLN A 51 -12.23 -6.22 7.47
CA GLN A 51 -12.72 -7.53 7.02
C GLN A 51 -11.93 -8.09 5.82
N LYS A 52 -11.39 -7.20 4.98
CA LYS A 52 -10.51 -7.58 3.86
C LYS A 52 -9.04 -7.66 4.28
N THR A 53 -8.56 -6.69 5.05
CA THR A 53 -7.12 -6.54 5.35
C THR A 53 -6.62 -7.49 6.44
N THR A 54 -7.40 -7.77 7.48
CA THR A 54 -6.99 -8.64 8.59
C THR A 54 -6.59 -10.04 8.12
N PRO A 55 -7.36 -10.75 7.26
CA PRO A 55 -6.94 -12.05 6.73
C PRO A 55 -5.66 -11.98 5.88
N LEU A 56 -5.48 -10.90 5.11
CA LEU A 56 -4.28 -10.68 4.29
C LEU A 56 -3.04 -10.47 5.16
N LEU A 57 -3.13 -9.62 6.19
CA LEU A 57 -2.06 -9.38 7.16
C LEU A 57 -1.68 -10.69 7.87
N ARG A 58 -2.67 -11.40 8.41
CA ARG A 58 -2.44 -12.67 9.10
C ARG A 58 -1.68 -13.64 8.21
N LYS A 59 -2.17 -13.87 6.98
CA LYS A 59 -1.53 -14.76 6.01
C LYS A 59 -0.10 -14.32 5.69
N MET A 60 0.13 -13.02 5.46
CA MET A 60 1.46 -12.46 5.17
C MET A 60 2.45 -12.72 6.31
N TYR A 61 2.07 -12.43 7.56
CA TYR A 61 2.93 -12.63 8.72
C TYR A 61 3.20 -14.10 8.99
N GLU A 62 2.17 -14.96 8.97
CA GLU A 62 2.32 -16.41 9.19
C GLU A 62 3.17 -17.06 8.09
N ALA A 63 2.98 -16.68 6.81
CA ALA A 63 3.73 -17.22 5.69
C ALA A 63 5.23 -16.88 5.71
N SER A 64 5.64 -15.84 6.45
CA SER A 64 7.05 -15.52 6.62
C SER A 64 7.81 -16.51 7.52
N GLY A 65 7.09 -17.31 8.31
CA GLY A 65 7.66 -18.19 9.34
C GLY A 65 8.27 -17.46 10.55
N ARG A 66 8.36 -16.12 10.52
CA ARG A 66 8.99 -15.32 11.58
C ARG A 66 8.02 -14.94 12.70
N PHE A 67 6.72 -14.93 12.43
CA PHE A 67 5.69 -14.44 13.35
C PHE A 67 4.67 -15.53 13.70
N ARG A 68 4.25 -15.54 14.96
CA ARG A 68 3.07 -16.26 15.43
C ARG A 68 1.98 -15.24 15.70
N VAL A 69 0.90 -15.30 14.94
CA VAL A 69 -0.16 -14.28 14.95
C VAL A 69 -1.33 -14.72 15.83
N GLU A 70 -1.68 -13.88 16.80
CA GLU A 70 -2.95 -13.92 17.52
C GLU A 70 -3.80 -12.74 17.03
N VAL A 71 -5.07 -12.98 16.67
CA VAL A 71 -5.98 -11.92 16.18
C VAL A 71 -6.99 -11.56 17.27
N CYS A 72 -7.06 -10.27 17.62
CA CYS A 72 -8.08 -9.75 18.51
C CYS A 72 -9.11 -8.94 17.72
N THR A 73 -10.35 -9.42 17.67
CA THR A 73 -11.47 -8.75 16.98
C THR A 73 -12.30 -7.86 17.91
N ASN A 74 -12.16 -8.03 19.24
CA ASN A 74 -12.83 -7.21 20.26
C ASN A 74 -11.81 -6.48 21.13
N VAL A 75 -11.09 -5.53 20.50
CA VAL A 75 -9.99 -4.78 21.13
C VAL A 75 -10.37 -4.11 22.46
N PRO A 76 -11.55 -3.47 22.62
CA PRO A 76 -11.93 -2.85 23.89
C PRO A 76 -12.12 -3.82 25.07
N ALA A 77 -12.23 -5.13 24.80
CA ALA A 77 -12.36 -6.15 25.85
C ALA A 77 -11.01 -6.71 26.31
N LEU A 78 -9.90 -6.29 25.68
CA LEU A 78 -8.57 -6.69 26.11
C LEU A 78 -8.27 -6.18 27.52
N LYS A 79 -7.58 -7.02 28.29
CA LYS A 79 -7.02 -6.67 29.59
C LYS A 79 -5.56 -6.30 29.44
N ALA A 80 -5.06 -5.43 30.31
CA ALA A 80 -3.67 -4.97 30.32
C ALA A 80 -2.62 -6.10 30.19
N GLY A 81 -2.82 -7.21 30.92
CA GLY A 81 -1.92 -8.36 30.90
C GLY A 81 -1.85 -9.12 29.56
N GLU A 82 -2.80 -8.89 28.64
CA GLU A 82 -2.82 -9.55 27.33
C GLU A 82 -1.78 -8.96 26.38
N PHE A 83 -1.42 -7.68 26.50
CA PHE A 83 -0.35 -7.08 25.70
C PHE A 83 1.02 -7.70 26.01
N ALA A 84 1.35 -7.86 27.30
CA ALA A 84 2.65 -8.39 27.74
C ALA A 84 2.93 -9.85 27.27
N ARG A 85 1.91 -10.57 26.80
CA ARG A 85 2.05 -11.89 26.19
C ARG A 85 2.61 -11.86 24.76
N HIS A 86 2.79 -10.66 24.21
CA HIS A 86 3.16 -10.44 22.82
C HIS A 86 4.39 -9.54 22.71
N ASP A 87 5.23 -9.78 21.73
CA ASP A 87 6.45 -9.00 21.51
C ASP A 87 6.17 -7.72 20.70
N VAL A 88 5.13 -7.77 19.86
CA VAL A 88 4.66 -6.64 19.04
C VAL A 88 3.16 -6.66 18.84
N ILE A 89 2.57 -5.48 18.77
CA ILE A 89 1.18 -5.25 18.39
C ILE A 89 1.14 -4.65 16.99
N VAL A 90 0.30 -5.19 16.09
CA VAL A 90 -0.02 -4.62 14.78
C VAL A 90 -1.45 -4.10 14.80
N SER A 91 -1.66 -2.82 14.48
CA SER A 91 -2.97 -2.20 14.41
C SER A 91 -3.54 -2.20 12.99
N ASP A 92 -4.55 -3.03 12.78
CA ASP A 92 -5.51 -2.99 11.67
C ASP A 92 -6.86 -2.44 12.16
N TYR A 93 -6.79 -1.46 13.06
CA TYR A 93 -7.92 -0.90 13.78
C TYR A 93 -8.07 0.59 13.44
N PRO A 94 -8.65 0.94 12.27
CA PRO A 94 -8.86 2.33 11.89
C PRO A 94 -10.01 2.96 12.67
N THR A 95 -9.89 4.27 12.92
CA THR A 95 -11.01 5.10 13.37
C THR A 95 -11.33 6.13 12.28
N SER A 96 -12.60 6.33 11.97
CA SER A 96 -13.08 7.40 11.10
C SER A 96 -14.24 8.15 11.77
N PRO A 97 -14.62 9.36 11.31
CA PRO A 97 -15.80 10.04 11.84
C PRO A 97 -17.08 9.19 11.77
N ASP A 98 -17.22 8.37 10.72
CA ASP A 98 -18.39 7.51 10.48
C ASP A 98 -18.29 6.14 11.19
N ASN A 99 -17.11 5.79 11.69
CA ASN A 99 -16.84 4.62 12.50
C ASN A 99 -15.71 4.99 13.47
N PRO A 100 -16.00 5.65 14.61
CA PRO A 100 -14.98 6.24 15.49
C PRO A 100 -13.99 5.25 16.07
N GLY A 101 -14.11 3.95 15.73
CA GLY A 101 -13.61 2.86 16.52
C GLY A 101 -14.28 2.91 17.90
N ARG A 102 -14.30 1.79 18.60
CA ARG A 102 -14.52 1.90 20.04
C ARG A 102 -13.19 2.36 20.62
N ARG A 103 -13.13 3.62 21.06
CA ARG A 103 -12.01 4.14 21.85
C ARG A 103 -11.66 3.13 22.93
N TRP A 104 -10.37 2.89 23.11
CA TRP A 104 -9.90 1.98 24.14
C TRP A 104 -10.29 2.52 25.52
N PRO A 105 -10.65 1.66 26.48
CA PRO A 105 -10.78 2.09 27.86
C PRO A 105 -9.47 2.72 28.38
N ALA A 106 -9.57 3.73 29.26
CA ALA A 106 -8.41 4.50 29.72
C ALA A 106 -7.33 3.64 30.42
N ASP A 107 -7.73 2.54 31.07
CA ASP A 107 -6.82 1.56 31.64
C ASP A 107 -6.08 0.75 30.57
N LEU A 108 -6.75 0.43 29.45
CA LEU A 108 -6.12 -0.23 28.30
C LEU A 108 -5.15 0.72 27.57
N GLU A 109 -5.49 1.99 27.44
CA GLU A 109 -4.59 3.03 26.91
C GLU A 109 -3.31 3.14 27.75
N ARG A 110 -3.45 3.24 29.08
CA ARG A 110 -2.30 3.27 29.99
C ARG A 110 -1.46 2.01 29.88
N ALA A 111 -2.11 0.83 29.88
CA ALA A 111 -1.42 -0.44 29.72
C ALA A 111 -0.64 -0.54 28.40
N PHE A 112 -1.16 0.03 27.31
CA PHE A 112 -0.45 0.11 26.04
C PHE A 112 0.78 1.02 26.10
N LEU A 113 0.68 2.16 26.77
CA LEU A 113 1.85 3.04 26.98
C LEU A 113 2.91 2.36 27.84
N ASP A 114 2.51 1.66 28.90
CA ASP A 114 3.41 0.90 29.78
C ASP A 114 4.08 -0.26 29.03
N TYR A 115 3.31 -0.97 28.18
CA TYR A 115 3.80 -2.01 27.29
C TYR A 115 4.92 -1.51 26.37
N LEU A 116 4.75 -0.35 25.74
CA LEU A 116 5.81 0.23 24.91
C LEU A 116 7.00 0.70 25.74
N ALA A 117 6.77 1.33 26.89
CA ALA A 117 7.85 1.75 27.79
C ALA A 117 8.71 0.55 28.26
N ALA A 118 8.11 -0.62 28.39
CA ALA A 118 8.78 -1.88 28.73
C ALA A 118 9.61 -2.50 27.59
N GLY A 119 9.65 -1.90 26.41
CA GLY A 119 10.54 -2.30 25.31
C GLY A 119 9.89 -3.06 24.16
N HIS A 120 8.57 -3.21 24.19
CA HIS A 120 7.82 -3.92 23.17
C HIS A 120 7.56 -3.06 21.91
N GLY A 121 7.09 -3.72 20.85
CA GLY A 121 6.88 -3.09 19.55
C GLY A 121 5.43 -2.67 19.28
N PHE A 122 5.26 -1.59 18.52
CA PHE A 122 3.99 -1.25 17.88
C PHE A 122 4.15 -1.04 16.38
N VAL A 123 3.18 -1.51 15.61
CA VAL A 123 3.12 -1.36 14.17
C VAL A 123 1.74 -0.81 13.82
N ILE A 124 1.72 0.26 13.04
CA ILE A 124 0.50 0.89 12.57
C ILE A 124 0.65 1.24 11.11
N TYR A 125 -0.43 1.08 10.35
CA TYR A 125 -0.37 1.28 8.91
C TYR A 125 -1.63 1.91 8.34
N HIS A 126 -1.46 2.56 7.20
CA HIS A 126 -2.51 3.11 6.35
C HIS A 126 -3.60 3.87 7.14
N GLY A 127 -4.87 3.42 7.03
CA GLY A 127 -6.01 4.06 7.66
C GLY A 127 -5.96 4.12 9.19
N ALA A 128 -5.22 3.22 9.84
CA ALA A 128 -5.11 3.19 11.30
C ALA A 128 -4.30 4.36 11.85
N ILE A 129 -3.42 4.96 11.05
CA ILE A 129 -2.54 6.06 11.45
C ILE A 129 -3.32 7.31 11.86
N ALA A 130 -4.49 7.53 11.24
CA ALA A 130 -5.36 8.67 11.55
C ALA A 130 -6.20 8.47 12.82
N ALA A 131 -5.90 7.43 13.62
CA ALA A 131 -6.67 7.13 14.82
C ALA A 131 -6.44 8.15 15.94
N TRP A 132 -7.53 8.48 16.65
CA TRP A 132 -7.47 9.14 17.95
C TRP A 132 -6.67 10.45 18.01
N ASN A 133 -7.06 11.42 17.17
CA ASN A 133 -6.42 12.74 17.11
C ASN A 133 -6.47 13.53 18.43
N ASP A 134 -7.31 13.11 19.37
CA ASP A 134 -7.45 13.67 20.72
C ASP A 134 -6.51 13.04 21.77
N TRP A 135 -5.65 12.09 21.37
CA TRP A 135 -4.69 11.43 22.26
C TRP A 135 -3.24 11.85 21.94
N PRO A 136 -2.66 12.83 22.66
CA PRO A 136 -1.34 13.38 22.34
C PRO A 136 -0.21 12.34 22.39
N GLU A 137 -0.21 11.45 23.38
CA GLU A 137 0.80 10.42 23.52
C GLU A 137 0.77 9.44 22.35
N PHE A 138 -0.42 9.12 21.83
CA PHE A 138 -0.56 8.28 20.64
C PHE A 138 -0.03 8.99 19.40
N ALA A 139 -0.31 10.29 19.23
CA ALA A 139 0.25 11.07 18.13
C ALA A 139 1.79 11.12 18.17
N GLU A 140 2.40 11.22 19.36
CA GLU A 140 3.86 11.12 19.52
C GLU A 140 4.40 9.73 19.15
N LEU A 141 3.70 8.66 19.53
CA LEU A 141 4.08 7.29 19.15
C LEU A 141 3.99 7.05 17.65
N VAL A 142 2.93 7.54 17.00
CA VAL A 142 2.77 7.46 15.55
C VAL A 142 3.85 8.26 14.83
N GLY A 143 4.32 9.36 15.42
CA GLY A 143 5.42 10.18 14.90
C GLY A 143 5.03 11.05 13.70
N GLN A 144 3.77 11.00 13.29
CA GLN A 144 3.22 11.84 12.22
C GLN A 144 1.73 12.11 12.43
N SER A 145 1.24 13.20 11.85
CA SER A 145 -0.17 13.54 11.83
C SER A 145 -0.58 14.07 10.46
N VAL A 146 -1.84 13.84 10.08
CA VAL A 146 -2.38 14.36 8.82
C VAL A 146 -2.83 15.81 9.02
N GLN A 147 -2.35 16.73 8.18
CA GLN A 147 -3.03 18.03 8.08
C GLN A 147 -4.35 17.83 7.33
N LYS A 148 -5.33 18.71 7.57
CA LYS A 148 -6.63 18.70 6.85
C LYS A 148 -6.36 18.56 5.33
N SER A 149 -6.59 17.36 4.80
CA SER A 149 -6.35 17.01 3.40
C SER A 149 -7.65 17.20 2.62
N ASN A 150 -7.54 17.40 1.30
CA ASN A 150 -8.71 17.51 0.41
C ASN A 150 -9.26 16.11 0.04
N GLY A 151 -9.05 15.11 0.90
CA GLY A 151 -9.33 13.71 0.62
C GLY A 151 -8.11 12.91 0.16
N PRO A 152 -8.32 11.64 -0.14
CA PRO A 152 -7.27 10.74 -0.63
C PRO A 152 -6.86 11.10 -2.07
N GLY A 153 -5.57 10.90 -2.40
CA GLY A 153 -5.12 10.94 -3.80
C GLY A 153 -5.69 9.79 -4.62
N GLU A 154 -5.73 9.93 -5.95
CA GLU A 154 -6.20 8.86 -6.83
C GLU A 154 -5.33 7.60 -6.67
N LEU A 155 -5.92 6.41 -6.81
CA LEU A 155 -5.16 5.15 -6.79
C LEU A 155 -4.17 5.14 -7.95
N HIS A 156 -2.88 5.11 -7.62
CA HIS A 156 -1.84 5.05 -8.63
C HIS A 156 -0.59 4.33 -8.14
N SER A 157 0.12 3.65 -9.03
CA SER A 157 1.50 3.21 -8.81
C SER A 157 2.47 4.39 -8.74
N PHE A 158 3.34 4.40 -7.73
CA PHE A 158 4.37 5.42 -7.51
C PHE A 158 5.68 4.80 -7.01
N ALA A 159 6.79 5.54 -7.18
CA ALA A 159 8.09 5.12 -6.66
C ALA A 159 8.21 5.47 -5.18
N VAL A 160 8.64 4.50 -4.38
CA VAL A 160 9.05 4.67 -2.99
C VAL A 160 10.57 4.77 -2.95
N ARG A 161 11.06 5.84 -2.33
CA ARG A 161 12.48 6.19 -2.18
C ARG A 161 12.93 5.89 -0.77
N ILE A 162 14.00 5.13 -0.62
CA ILE A 162 14.59 4.83 0.69
C ILE A 162 15.50 5.99 1.10
N THR A 163 15.20 6.62 2.24
CA THR A 163 15.92 7.82 2.71
C THR A 163 16.87 7.55 3.87
N ALA A 164 16.75 6.40 4.54
CA ALA A 164 17.61 5.98 5.64
C ALA A 164 18.18 4.57 5.40
N PRO A 165 19.09 4.37 4.43
CA PRO A 165 19.59 3.06 4.04
C PRO A 165 20.39 2.31 5.13
N GLU A 166 20.79 3.00 6.20
CA GLU A 166 21.50 2.44 7.34
C GLU A 166 20.58 1.84 8.42
N HIS A 167 19.30 2.25 8.44
CA HIS A 167 18.35 1.78 9.45
C HIS A 167 18.04 0.29 9.25
N PRO A 168 17.94 -0.56 10.30
CA PRO A 168 17.77 -2.01 10.15
C PRO A 168 16.63 -2.42 9.19
N VAL A 169 15.49 -1.73 9.27
CA VAL A 169 14.31 -1.97 8.40
C VAL A 169 14.67 -1.84 6.92
N THR A 170 15.41 -0.81 6.55
CA THR A 170 15.72 -0.42 5.17
C THR A 170 17.13 -0.79 4.74
N LYS A 171 17.92 -1.44 5.61
CA LYS A 171 19.29 -1.86 5.30
C LYS A 171 19.34 -2.80 4.11
N GLY A 172 20.04 -2.35 3.07
CA GLY A 172 20.18 -3.05 1.79
C GLY A 172 18.94 -2.97 0.89
N MET A 173 17.88 -2.27 1.29
CA MET A 173 16.65 -2.12 0.53
C MET A 173 16.85 -1.06 -0.57
N PRO A 174 16.74 -1.43 -1.85
CA PRO A 174 16.76 -0.43 -2.93
C PRO A 174 15.40 0.25 -3.04
N ASP A 175 15.35 1.38 -3.75
CA ASP A 175 14.10 2.00 -4.16
C ASP A 175 13.21 1.01 -4.92
N PHE A 176 11.90 1.18 -4.85
CA PHE A 176 10.95 0.30 -5.53
C PHE A 176 9.77 1.04 -6.12
N GLN A 177 9.21 0.47 -7.18
CA GLN A 177 7.92 0.87 -7.70
C GLN A 177 6.83 0.14 -6.90
N HIS A 178 6.03 0.91 -6.16
CA HIS A 178 4.89 0.37 -5.45
C HIS A 178 3.72 0.12 -6.40
N VAL A 179 2.90 -0.87 -6.09
CA VAL A 179 1.67 -1.18 -6.83
C VAL A 179 0.66 -0.03 -6.66
N PRO A 180 -0.43 0.02 -7.45
CA PRO A 180 -1.44 1.06 -7.27
C PRO A 180 -1.99 1.11 -5.86
N ASP A 181 -1.90 2.27 -5.22
CA ASP A 181 -2.29 2.49 -3.83
C ASP A 181 -2.76 3.95 -3.64
N GLU A 182 -3.36 4.21 -2.49
CA GLU A 182 -3.84 5.53 -2.08
C GLU A 182 -2.70 6.29 -1.38
N LEU A 183 -1.94 7.10 -2.12
CA LEU A 183 -0.90 7.94 -1.51
C LEU A 183 -1.52 9.15 -0.81
N ARG A 184 -1.76 9.01 0.50
CA ARG A 184 -2.13 10.13 1.36
C ARG A 184 -0.96 11.10 1.52
N HIS A 185 -1.26 12.40 1.54
CA HIS A 185 -0.28 13.48 1.53
C HIS A 185 -0.63 14.58 2.54
N ARG A 186 0.29 15.53 2.72
CA ARG A 186 0.28 16.57 3.78
C ARG A 186 0.45 15.98 5.18
N TRP A 187 1.33 14.98 5.29
CA TRP A 187 1.75 14.50 6.60
C TRP A 187 2.73 15.49 7.24
N LEU A 188 2.50 15.79 8.52
CA LEU A 188 3.48 16.42 9.37
C LEU A 188 4.21 15.34 10.14
N VAL A 189 5.52 15.24 9.93
CA VAL A 189 6.38 14.40 10.76
C VAL A 189 6.68 15.17 12.04
N ARG A 190 6.44 14.53 13.19
CA ARG A 190 6.74 15.10 14.51
C ARG A 190 8.24 15.04 14.79
N PRO A 191 8.78 15.86 15.71
CA PRO A 191 10.21 15.79 16.07
C PRO A 191 10.68 14.42 16.56
N THR A 192 9.76 13.61 17.09
CA THR A 192 9.97 12.22 17.52
C THR A 192 10.08 11.22 16.37
N GLY A 193 9.62 11.59 15.18
CA GLY A 193 9.57 10.74 13.99
C GLY A 193 10.86 10.79 13.17
N ARG A 194 11.37 9.62 12.80
CA ARG A 194 12.42 9.44 11.80
C ARG A 194 11.83 8.85 10.52
N VAL A 195 11.99 9.55 9.40
CA VAL A 195 11.53 9.08 8.09
C VAL A 195 12.52 8.08 7.50
N LEU A 196 12.03 6.90 7.10
CA LEU A 196 12.86 5.85 6.47
C LEU A 196 12.66 5.75 4.96
N ALA A 197 11.49 6.15 4.48
CA ALA A 197 11.16 6.16 3.06
C ALA A 197 10.16 7.26 2.73
N THR A 198 10.19 7.76 1.51
CA THR A 198 9.26 8.78 0.98
C THR A 198 8.70 8.40 -0.38
N ALA A 199 7.61 9.04 -0.79
CA ALA A 199 7.07 8.97 -2.15
C ALA A 199 6.61 10.36 -2.60
N LEU A 200 6.79 10.65 -3.89
CA LEU A 200 6.37 11.94 -4.44
C LEU A 200 4.85 11.92 -4.66
N ALA A 201 4.13 12.80 -3.97
CA ALA A 201 2.71 13.02 -4.20
C ALA A 201 2.51 13.85 -5.47
N VAL A 202 2.47 13.21 -6.63
CA VAL A 202 2.43 13.89 -7.94
C VAL A 202 1.09 14.64 -8.13
N PRO A 203 1.11 15.92 -8.56
CA PRO A 203 -0.12 16.70 -8.72
C PRO A 203 -1.14 16.15 -9.71
N SER A 204 -0.68 15.43 -10.76
CA SER A 204 -1.57 14.80 -11.75
C SER A 204 -2.46 13.69 -11.17
N PHE A 205 -2.14 13.17 -9.98
CA PHE A 205 -2.95 12.21 -9.23
C PHE A 205 -3.60 12.83 -7.98
N GLY A 206 -3.74 14.17 -7.96
CA GLY A 206 -4.29 14.91 -6.83
C GLY A 206 -3.30 15.20 -5.69
N GLY A 207 -2.02 14.87 -5.87
CA GLY A 207 -0.98 15.07 -4.85
C GLY A 207 -0.53 16.51 -4.65
N ALA A 208 0.19 16.77 -3.55
CA ALA A 208 0.67 18.10 -3.16
C ALA A 208 1.97 18.56 -3.87
N GLY A 209 2.56 17.73 -4.73
CA GLY A 209 3.84 17.99 -5.39
C GLY A 209 5.07 17.82 -4.50
N GLN A 210 4.91 17.23 -3.31
CA GLN A 210 5.94 17.10 -2.29
C GLN A 210 6.30 15.63 -2.04
N GLN A 211 7.51 15.41 -1.51
CA GLN A 211 7.90 14.10 -0.98
C GLN A 211 7.18 13.88 0.35
N GLU A 212 6.27 12.93 0.36
CA GLU A 212 5.53 12.54 1.55
C GLU A 212 6.26 11.43 2.28
N PRO A 213 6.30 11.45 3.62
CA PRO A 213 6.78 10.30 4.37
C PRO A 213 5.91 9.09 4.06
N VAL A 214 6.55 7.96 3.79
CA VAL A 214 5.89 6.67 3.57
C VAL A 214 6.09 5.77 4.78
N VAL A 215 7.29 5.80 5.34
CA VAL A 215 7.63 5.08 6.56
C VAL A 215 8.20 6.05 7.57
N VAL A 216 7.59 6.09 8.75
CA VAL A 216 8.06 6.84 9.92
C VAL A 216 8.26 5.86 11.06
N VAL A 217 9.35 6.01 11.80
CA VAL A 217 9.59 5.25 13.02
C VAL A 217 9.76 6.19 14.20
N THR A 218 9.37 5.75 15.38
CA THR A 218 9.62 6.45 16.65
C THR A 218 10.18 5.47 17.66
N GLU A 219 10.88 6.01 18.65
CA GLU A 219 11.38 5.27 19.80
C GLU A 219 10.94 5.99 21.08
N ARG A 220 10.39 5.25 22.05
CA ARG A 220 9.98 5.78 23.35
C ARG A 220 10.52 4.88 24.46
N GLY A 221 11.52 5.36 25.19
CA GLY A 221 12.27 4.51 26.10
C GLY A 221 12.94 3.38 25.31
N GLN A 222 12.60 2.12 25.63
CA GLN A 222 13.07 0.96 24.88
C GLN A 222 12.08 0.49 23.80
N GLY A 223 10.88 1.06 23.74
CA GLY A 223 9.83 0.70 22.80
C GLY A 223 10.06 1.30 21.42
N ARG A 224 9.59 0.60 20.39
CA ARG A 224 9.78 0.97 18.98
C ARG A 224 8.44 0.94 18.26
N THR A 225 8.12 2.04 17.56
CA THR A 225 6.94 2.11 16.71
C THR A 225 7.33 2.20 15.25
N PHE A 226 6.71 1.36 14.41
CA PHE A 226 6.82 1.42 12.97
C PHE A 226 5.48 1.86 12.35
N CYS A 227 5.54 2.93 11.56
CA CYS A 227 4.38 3.54 10.91
C CYS A 227 4.54 3.47 9.38
N CYS A 228 3.58 2.91 8.66
CA CYS A 228 3.63 2.75 7.21
C CYS A 228 2.36 3.29 6.53
N ASN A 229 2.48 4.33 5.69
CA ASN A 229 1.34 4.98 5.04
C ASN A 229 0.72 4.15 3.89
N LEU A 230 1.44 3.14 3.40
CA LEU A 230 0.98 2.24 2.34
C LEU A 230 0.00 1.19 2.88
N GLY A 231 -0.77 0.58 1.98
CA GLY A 231 -1.50 -0.65 2.28
C GLY A 231 -3.02 -0.52 2.20
N HIS A 232 -3.56 0.17 1.21
CA HIS A 232 -4.95 -0.12 0.79
C HIS A 232 -5.08 -1.62 0.47
N PRO A 233 -6.17 -2.33 0.81
CA PRO A 233 -6.30 -3.78 0.64
C PRO A 233 -5.76 -4.36 -0.68
N GLU A 234 -6.04 -3.70 -1.80
CA GLU A 234 -5.60 -4.09 -3.13
C GLU A 234 -4.09 -3.92 -3.32
N ALA A 235 -3.43 -3.01 -2.60
CA ALA A 235 -1.99 -2.76 -2.67
C ALA A 235 -1.16 -3.70 -1.78
N MET A 236 -1.79 -4.41 -0.84
CA MET A 236 -1.09 -5.24 0.16
C MET A 236 -0.35 -6.46 -0.44
N HIS A 237 -0.65 -6.82 -1.68
CA HIS A 237 0.08 -7.86 -2.40
C HIS A 237 1.44 -7.38 -2.94
N GLY A 238 1.71 -6.07 -2.90
CA GLY A 238 2.94 -5.48 -3.41
C GLY A 238 4.18 -5.94 -2.62
N PRO A 239 5.25 -6.42 -3.29
CA PRO A 239 6.41 -6.98 -2.60
C PRO A 239 7.14 -5.96 -1.72
N GLY A 240 7.16 -4.68 -2.12
CA GLY A 240 7.73 -3.60 -1.32
C GLY A 240 6.96 -3.34 -0.02
N PHE A 241 5.63 -3.31 -0.09
CA PHE A 241 4.77 -3.20 1.11
C PHE A 241 4.99 -4.38 2.06
N GLN A 242 4.95 -5.61 1.54
CA GLN A 242 5.14 -6.81 2.37
C GLN A 242 6.52 -6.81 3.04
N ALA A 243 7.57 -6.44 2.30
CA ALA A 243 8.92 -6.33 2.85
C ALA A 243 9.01 -5.28 3.96
N LEU A 244 8.42 -4.10 3.75
CA LEU A 244 8.39 -3.02 4.76
C LEU A 244 7.63 -3.46 6.01
N MET A 245 6.44 -4.05 5.88
CA MET A 245 5.65 -4.49 7.02
C MET A 245 6.33 -5.61 7.80
N LEU A 246 6.85 -6.63 7.11
CA LEU A 246 7.55 -7.75 7.75
C LEU A 246 8.82 -7.28 8.49
N ARG A 247 9.69 -6.52 7.81
CA ARG A 247 10.96 -6.04 8.40
C ARG A 247 10.71 -4.97 9.48
N GLY A 248 9.75 -4.09 9.26
CA GLY A 248 9.31 -3.08 10.23
C GLY A 248 8.77 -3.70 11.51
N THR A 249 7.99 -4.78 11.38
CA THR A 249 7.43 -5.50 12.53
C THR A 249 8.49 -6.28 13.30
N GLU A 250 9.44 -6.92 12.60
CA GLU A 250 10.57 -7.59 13.26
C GLU A 250 11.44 -6.60 14.03
N TRP A 251 11.73 -5.45 13.43
CA TRP A 251 12.47 -4.37 14.07
C TRP A 251 11.72 -3.81 15.28
N ALA A 252 10.41 -3.54 15.15
CA ALA A 252 9.63 -3.05 16.28
C ALA A 252 9.68 -4.05 17.46
N ALA A 253 9.54 -5.34 17.17
CA ALA A 253 9.60 -6.41 18.18
C ALA A 253 10.98 -6.59 18.82
N THR A 254 12.06 -6.52 18.03
CA THR A 254 13.38 -7.06 18.45
C THR A 254 14.55 -6.08 18.36
N GLY A 255 14.36 -4.95 17.70
CA GLY A 255 15.43 -4.01 17.33
C GLY A 255 16.32 -4.50 16.17
N GLN A 256 16.10 -5.72 15.66
CA GLN A 256 16.89 -6.34 14.59
C GLN A 256 16.01 -6.69 13.40
N VAL A 257 16.65 -6.92 12.26
CA VAL A 257 15.99 -7.41 11.04
C VAL A 257 16.82 -8.54 10.44
N THR A 258 16.19 -9.71 10.33
CA THR A 258 16.75 -10.91 9.70
C THR A 258 15.98 -11.30 8.45
N ILE A 259 14.74 -10.81 8.29
CA ILE A 259 13.92 -11.08 7.11
C ILE A 259 14.57 -10.49 5.84
N PRO A 260 14.86 -11.31 4.81
CA PRO A 260 15.50 -10.85 3.58
C PRO A 260 14.57 -9.96 2.74
N ILE A 261 15.16 -9.18 1.84
CA ILE A 261 14.40 -8.49 0.79
C ILE A 261 13.92 -9.55 -0.21
N PRO A 262 12.64 -9.54 -0.61
CA PRO A 262 12.11 -10.58 -1.49
C PRO A 262 12.68 -10.47 -2.90
N THR A 263 12.80 -11.61 -3.58
CA THR A 263 13.44 -11.71 -4.90
C THR A 263 12.58 -11.18 -6.05
N ASN A 264 11.26 -11.09 -5.86
CA ASN A 264 10.30 -10.53 -6.81
C ASN A 264 10.22 -8.98 -6.74
N TRP A 265 11.35 -8.33 -6.43
CA TRP A 265 11.44 -6.89 -6.25
C TRP A 265 11.10 -6.12 -7.53
N VAL A 266 10.34 -5.03 -7.42
CA VAL A 266 9.98 -4.18 -8.56
C VAL A 266 10.85 -2.93 -8.56
N ALA A 267 11.98 -2.99 -9.27
CA ALA A 267 12.89 -1.87 -9.39
C ALA A 267 12.24 -0.67 -10.11
N VAL A 268 12.49 0.54 -9.60
CA VAL A 268 12.02 1.79 -10.23
C VAL A 268 12.57 1.89 -11.65
N GLY A 269 11.70 2.18 -12.62
CA GLY A 269 12.07 2.32 -14.04
C GLY A 269 12.32 0.98 -14.77
N GLY A 270 12.19 -0.16 -14.08
CA GLY A 270 12.28 -1.48 -14.71
C GLY A 270 11.00 -1.85 -15.49
N PRO A 271 11.04 -2.92 -16.31
CA PRO A 271 9.89 -3.33 -17.12
C PRO A 271 8.62 -3.63 -16.31
N ALA A 272 8.77 -4.22 -15.12
CA ALA A 272 7.64 -4.48 -14.23
C ALA A 272 7.05 -3.18 -13.64
N ALA A 273 7.90 -2.18 -13.35
CA ALA A 273 7.44 -0.87 -12.90
C ALA A 273 6.66 -0.14 -13.99
N GLU A 274 7.12 -0.22 -15.24
CA GLU A 274 6.39 0.36 -16.36
C GLU A 274 5.01 -0.30 -16.50
N LYS A 275 4.89 -1.62 -16.40
CA LYS A 275 3.57 -2.29 -16.41
C LYS A 275 2.63 -1.77 -15.33
N LEU A 276 3.13 -1.52 -14.11
CA LEU A 276 2.31 -0.97 -13.03
C LEU A 276 1.85 0.47 -13.28
N LYS A 277 2.70 1.31 -13.89
CA LYS A 277 2.31 2.67 -14.28
C LYS A 277 1.20 2.66 -15.34
N HIS A 278 1.25 1.69 -16.26
CA HIS A 278 0.22 1.50 -17.29
C HIS A 278 -1.04 0.81 -16.73
N ALA A 279 -0.94 0.03 -15.65
CA ALA A 279 -2.10 -0.55 -14.97
C ALA A 279 -3.01 0.54 -14.36
N ASN A 280 -2.46 1.70 -13.96
CA ASN A 280 -3.29 2.89 -13.62
C ASN A 280 -3.98 3.51 -14.83
N ALA A 281 -3.41 3.39 -16.03
CA ALA A 281 -4.05 3.89 -17.25
C ALA A 281 -5.24 3.02 -17.66
N LEU A 282 -5.39 1.83 -17.06
CA LEU A 282 -6.51 0.90 -17.21
C LEU A 282 -7.32 0.77 -15.89
N GLY A 283 -7.08 1.64 -14.92
CA GLY A 283 -7.79 1.73 -13.64
C GLY A 283 -8.67 2.98 -13.59
N THR A 284 -9.94 2.80 -13.26
CA THR A 284 -11.02 3.81 -13.18
C THR A 284 -10.57 5.22 -12.77
N PRO A 285 -10.68 6.24 -13.63
CA PRO A 285 -10.74 7.63 -13.24
C PRO A 285 -11.65 7.88 -12.06
N SER A 286 -11.23 8.83 -11.24
CA SER A 286 -12.09 9.48 -10.26
C SER A 286 -13.47 9.73 -10.86
N ALA A 287 -14.52 9.27 -10.16
CA ALA A 287 -15.92 9.35 -10.58
C ALA A 287 -16.33 10.78 -10.97
N THR A 288 -15.65 11.80 -10.41
CA THR A 288 -15.87 13.22 -10.71
C THR A 288 -15.38 13.62 -12.11
N ASN A 289 -14.29 13.04 -12.61
CA ASN A 289 -13.78 13.31 -13.95
C ASN A 289 -14.57 12.52 -15.02
N ALA A 290 -14.91 11.26 -14.73
CA ALA A 290 -15.71 10.42 -15.61
C ALA A 290 -17.11 11.01 -15.86
N ALA A 291 -17.80 11.49 -14.81
CA ALA A 291 -19.11 12.12 -14.95
C ALA A 291 -19.10 13.34 -15.89
N SER A 292 -18.01 14.11 -15.92
CA SER A 292 -17.88 15.31 -16.77
C SER A 292 -17.88 15.00 -18.27
N LYS A 293 -17.50 13.78 -18.65
CA LYS A 293 -17.48 13.30 -20.04
C LYS A 293 -18.87 12.89 -20.54
N ILE A 294 -19.82 12.63 -19.62
CA ILE A 294 -21.19 12.25 -19.97
C ILE A 294 -22.00 13.53 -20.24
N LYS A 295 -22.53 13.66 -21.46
CA LYS A 295 -23.16 14.90 -21.95
C LYS A 295 -24.70 14.88 -21.87
N PHE A 296 -25.26 14.04 -21.01
CA PHE A 296 -26.70 13.98 -20.74
C PHE A 296 -26.99 13.78 -19.25
N ARG A 297 -28.20 14.13 -18.82
CA ARG A 297 -28.59 14.15 -17.40
C ARG A 297 -28.84 12.73 -16.87
N LEU A 298 -27.99 12.29 -15.95
CA LEU A 298 -28.11 10.97 -15.32
C LEU A 298 -29.22 10.92 -14.26
N GLU A 299 -29.53 12.05 -13.65
CA GLU A 299 -30.51 12.19 -12.56
C GLU A 299 -31.95 11.97 -13.06
N ALA A 300 -32.17 12.13 -14.36
CA ALA A 300 -33.45 11.89 -15.00
C ALA A 300 -33.72 10.38 -15.24
N ILE A 301 -32.72 9.52 -15.07
CA ILE A 301 -32.78 8.08 -15.36
C ILE A 301 -32.96 7.33 -14.04
N ARG A 302 -33.99 6.50 -13.96
CA ARG A 302 -34.34 5.70 -12.80
C ARG A 302 -33.36 4.54 -12.59
N PRO A 303 -33.36 3.88 -11.41
CA PRO A 303 -32.52 2.71 -11.16
C PRO A 303 -32.71 1.54 -12.15
N ASP A 304 -33.89 1.42 -12.76
CA ASP A 304 -34.19 0.41 -13.80
C ASP A 304 -33.70 0.80 -15.20
N GLY A 305 -33.09 1.98 -15.35
CA GLY A 305 -32.52 2.42 -16.61
C GLY A 305 -33.47 3.18 -17.53
N LEU A 306 -34.66 3.49 -17.04
CA LEU A 306 -35.71 4.15 -17.81
C LEU A 306 -35.88 5.61 -17.38
N ARG A 307 -36.30 6.47 -18.30
CA ARG A 307 -36.74 7.85 -17.99
C ARG A 307 -38.05 8.17 -18.70
N GLY A 308 -38.78 9.15 -18.18
CA GLY A 308 -40.04 9.63 -18.76
C GLY A 308 -41.23 9.49 -17.81
N PRO A 309 -42.43 9.87 -18.26
CA PRO A 309 -43.67 9.71 -17.49
C PRO A 309 -44.04 8.23 -17.33
N PRO A 310 -44.91 7.86 -16.37
CA PRO A 310 -45.25 6.47 -16.07
C PRO A 310 -45.77 5.64 -17.27
N ASP A 311 -46.43 6.28 -18.22
CA ASP A 311 -47.01 5.72 -19.45
C ASP A 311 -46.10 5.84 -20.69
N GLY A 312 -44.91 6.43 -20.53
CA GLY A 312 -43.97 6.73 -21.62
C GLY A 312 -42.51 6.52 -21.23
N LEU A 313 -42.24 5.51 -20.40
CA LEU A 313 -40.88 5.16 -19.99
C LEU A 313 -40.06 4.64 -21.18
N VAL A 314 -38.90 5.25 -21.41
CA VAL A 314 -37.96 4.85 -22.46
C VAL A 314 -36.57 4.66 -21.87
N SER A 315 -35.81 3.72 -22.42
CA SER A 315 -34.38 3.63 -22.14
C SER A 315 -33.62 4.68 -22.94
N VAL A 316 -32.45 5.06 -22.44
CA VAL A 316 -31.56 6.03 -23.06
C VAL A 316 -30.49 5.26 -23.80
N ALA A 317 -30.41 5.46 -25.12
CA ALA A 317 -29.27 4.99 -25.90
C ALA A 317 -28.14 6.02 -25.81
N TYR A 318 -26.90 5.56 -25.83
CA TYR A 318 -25.73 6.44 -25.82
C TYR A 318 -24.67 5.95 -26.78
N GLU A 319 -23.86 6.87 -27.27
CA GLU A 319 -22.73 6.59 -28.15
C GLU A 319 -21.43 7.23 -27.65
N PHE A 320 -20.31 6.58 -27.98
CA PHE A 320 -18.95 7.02 -27.68
C PHE A 320 -17.95 6.42 -28.68
N CYS A 321 -16.76 7.02 -28.78
CA CYS A 321 -15.70 6.53 -29.66
C CYS A 321 -14.59 5.86 -28.87
N VAL A 322 -14.05 4.77 -29.44
CA VAL A 322 -12.87 4.07 -28.90
C VAL A 322 -11.87 3.78 -30.01
N PRO A 323 -10.56 3.58 -29.72
CA PRO A 323 -9.60 3.15 -30.73
C PRO A 323 -10.05 1.88 -31.45
N ALA A 324 -9.76 1.79 -32.75
CA ALA A 324 -10.13 0.64 -33.57
C ALA A 324 -9.19 -0.56 -33.31
N ASP A 325 -9.23 -1.12 -32.11
CA ASP A 325 -8.36 -2.19 -31.61
C ASP A 325 -9.18 -3.34 -31.00
N PRO A 326 -8.99 -4.61 -31.42
CA PRO A 326 -9.66 -5.77 -30.83
C PRO A 326 -9.53 -5.92 -29.30
N ALA A 327 -8.39 -5.54 -28.72
CA ALA A 327 -8.19 -5.60 -27.27
C ALA A 327 -9.04 -4.56 -26.53
N VAL A 328 -9.18 -3.37 -27.11
CA VAL A 328 -10.08 -2.32 -26.62
C VAL A 328 -11.52 -2.78 -26.69
N TYR A 329 -11.94 -3.47 -27.75
CA TYR A 329 -13.30 -3.98 -27.87
C TYR A 329 -13.63 -5.01 -26.78
N GLN A 330 -12.67 -5.86 -26.43
CA GLN A 330 -12.84 -6.81 -25.33
C GLN A 330 -12.97 -6.11 -23.98
N GLU A 331 -12.18 -5.06 -23.74
CA GLU A 331 -12.28 -4.24 -22.54
C GLU A 331 -13.66 -3.58 -22.42
N VAL A 332 -14.12 -2.91 -23.48
CA VAL A 332 -15.42 -2.25 -23.52
C VAL A 332 -16.57 -3.25 -23.30
N ARG A 333 -16.51 -4.44 -23.91
CA ARG A 333 -17.52 -5.50 -23.70
C ARG A 333 -17.50 -6.13 -22.32
N ARG A 334 -16.37 -6.09 -21.60
CA ARG A 334 -16.34 -6.51 -20.18
C ARG A 334 -17.07 -5.53 -19.29
N LEU A 335 -17.03 -4.24 -19.61
CA LEU A 335 -17.75 -3.20 -18.88
C LEU A 335 -19.23 -3.16 -19.25
N ASP A 336 -19.54 -3.20 -20.55
CA ASP A 336 -20.90 -3.22 -21.08
C ASP A 336 -21.08 -4.41 -22.05
N PRO A 337 -21.56 -5.56 -21.57
CA PRO A 337 -21.79 -6.72 -22.44
C PRO A 337 -22.83 -6.49 -23.54
N SER A 338 -23.68 -5.45 -23.40
CA SER A 338 -24.75 -5.13 -24.36
C SER A 338 -24.29 -4.21 -25.50
N VAL A 339 -23.08 -3.65 -25.39
CA VAL A 339 -22.58 -2.63 -26.31
C VAL A 339 -22.40 -3.16 -27.73
N GLN A 340 -22.88 -2.40 -28.70
CA GLN A 340 -22.63 -2.62 -30.12
C GLN A 340 -21.39 -1.84 -30.54
N ILE A 341 -20.46 -2.48 -31.26
CA ILE A 341 -19.20 -1.86 -31.70
C ILE A 341 -19.12 -1.96 -33.22
N SER A 342 -18.98 -0.81 -33.88
CA SER A 342 -18.97 -0.65 -35.33
C SER A 342 -17.69 0.06 -35.78
N PRO A 343 -16.61 -0.67 -36.11
CA PRO A 343 -15.35 -0.10 -36.60
C PRO A 343 -15.56 0.73 -37.87
N GLY A 344 -14.91 1.90 -37.95
CA GLY A 344 -14.99 2.78 -39.13
C GLY A 344 -16.32 3.54 -39.28
N SER A 345 -17.32 3.28 -38.43
CA SER A 345 -18.53 4.10 -38.35
C SER A 345 -18.25 5.39 -37.58
N ARG A 346 -18.82 6.51 -38.04
CA ARG A 346 -18.62 7.81 -37.42
C ARG A 346 -19.64 8.10 -36.29
N GLY A 347 -20.86 7.58 -36.39
CA GLY A 347 -21.97 7.99 -35.50
C GLY A 347 -22.25 9.49 -35.56
N ARG A 348 -23.11 10.00 -34.67
CA ARG A 348 -23.32 11.47 -34.56
C ARG A 348 -22.22 12.13 -33.73
N ILE A 349 -21.60 11.37 -32.84
CA ILE A 349 -20.45 11.74 -32.04
C ILE A 349 -19.18 12.01 -32.86
N GLY A 350 -19.11 11.48 -34.10
CA GLY A 350 -18.11 11.86 -35.08
C GLY A 350 -16.77 11.14 -34.95
N CYS A 351 -16.78 9.82 -34.68
CA CYS A 351 -15.57 9.00 -34.59
C CYS A 351 -14.69 9.15 -35.84
N SER A 352 -13.38 9.19 -35.62
CA SER A 352 -12.39 9.25 -36.69
C SER A 352 -12.25 7.91 -37.42
N LYS A 353 -11.51 7.88 -38.54
CA LYS A 353 -11.23 6.65 -39.31
C LYS A 353 -10.44 5.60 -38.53
N GLN A 354 -9.77 6.01 -37.45
CA GLN A 354 -8.95 5.15 -36.58
C GLN A 354 -9.72 4.70 -35.32
N GLN A 355 -11.02 5.01 -35.24
CA GLN A 355 -11.88 4.71 -34.11
C GLN A 355 -13.04 3.80 -34.53
N ALA A 356 -13.63 3.14 -33.55
CA ALA A 356 -14.89 2.45 -33.65
C ALA A 356 -15.98 3.22 -32.90
N LEU A 357 -17.18 3.22 -33.47
CA LEU A 357 -18.37 3.70 -32.79
C LEU A 357 -18.87 2.63 -31.83
N CYS A 358 -19.10 3.00 -30.58
CA CYS A 358 -19.76 2.17 -29.60
C CYS A 358 -21.15 2.73 -29.29
N ILE A 359 -22.17 1.87 -29.29
CA ILE A 359 -23.55 2.22 -28.92
C ILE A 359 -24.01 1.30 -27.79
N GLY A 360 -24.39 1.87 -26.65
CA GLY A 360 -24.95 1.16 -25.51
C GLY A 360 -26.36 1.64 -25.15
N ASN A 361 -26.96 1.01 -24.15
CA ASN A 361 -28.32 1.35 -23.71
C ASN A 361 -28.46 1.24 -22.19
N THR A 362 -29.24 2.13 -21.59
CA THR A 362 -29.42 2.14 -20.14
C THR A 362 -30.39 1.09 -19.60
N HIS A 363 -31.07 0.28 -20.42
CA HIS A 363 -32.03 -0.74 -19.97
C HIS A 363 -31.35 -1.96 -19.30
N GLN A 364 -30.65 -1.70 -18.19
CA GLN A 364 -29.90 -2.66 -17.39
C GLN A 364 -29.73 -2.14 -15.95
N ARG A 365 -29.73 -3.03 -14.95
CA ARG A 365 -29.81 -2.66 -13.53
C ARG A 365 -28.61 -1.85 -13.00
N ASN A 366 -27.46 -1.96 -13.65
CA ASN A 366 -26.20 -1.30 -13.28
C ASN A 366 -25.76 -0.27 -14.34
N TRP A 367 -26.73 0.33 -15.06
CA TRP A 367 -26.45 1.25 -16.15
C TRP A 367 -25.58 2.44 -15.73
N ARG A 368 -25.73 2.90 -14.48
CA ARG A 368 -25.02 4.09 -13.97
C ARG A 368 -23.55 3.77 -13.74
N GLU A 369 -23.27 2.63 -13.13
CA GLU A 369 -21.91 2.12 -12.93
C GLU A 369 -21.22 1.84 -14.26
N ILE A 370 -21.95 1.27 -15.23
CA ILE A 370 -21.44 1.01 -16.58
C ILE A 370 -21.06 2.32 -17.28
N LEU A 371 -21.95 3.31 -17.33
CA LEU A 371 -21.66 4.60 -17.97
C LEU A 371 -20.47 5.31 -17.33
N LEU A 372 -20.39 5.32 -16.00
CA LEU A 372 -19.28 5.92 -15.29
C LEU A 372 -17.97 5.18 -15.62
N ALA A 373 -17.97 3.84 -15.63
CA ALA A 373 -16.80 3.04 -15.97
C ALA A 373 -16.34 3.24 -17.42
N LEU A 374 -17.28 3.29 -18.38
CA LEU A 374 -17.00 3.58 -19.79
C LEU A 374 -16.42 4.98 -19.98
N ALA A 375 -17.01 5.99 -19.34
CA ALA A 375 -16.50 7.36 -19.37
C ALA A 375 -15.13 7.47 -18.68
N ALA A 376 -14.84 6.59 -17.73
CA ALA A 376 -13.54 6.46 -17.09
C ALA A 376 -12.46 5.92 -18.05
N LEU A 377 -12.78 5.33 -19.19
CA LEU A 377 -11.72 4.88 -20.09
C LEU A 377 -10.91 6.08 -20.60
N PRO A 378 -9.56 6.03 -20.59
CA PRO A 378 -8.71 7.17 -20.91
C PRO A 378 -8.88 7.64 -22.36
N TYR A 379 -9.25 6.71 -23.24
CA TYR A 379 -9.48 6.95 -24.66
C TYR A 379 -10.92 7.36 -25.00
N VAL A 380 -11.83 7.36 -24.01
CA VAL A 380 -13.19 7.89 -24.17
C VAL A 380 -13.17 9.38 -23.84
N ALA A 381 -13.34 10.22 -24.87
CA ALA A 381 -13.34 11.67 -24.72
C ALA A 381 -14.68 12.21 -24.20
N GLU A 382 -15.78 11.62 -24.66
CA GLU A 382 -17.15 11.98 -24.26
C GLU A 382 -18.10 10.81 -24.50
N VAL A 383 -19.23 10.82 -23.79
CA VAL A 383 -20.36 9.92 -24.01
C VAL A 383 -21.58 10.80 -24.27
N ARG A 384 -22.22 10.63 -25.42
CA ARG A 384 -23.39 11.41 -25.83
C ARG A 384 -24.63 10.56 -25.88
N GLU A 385 -25.77 11.17 -25.63
CA GLU A 385 -27.05 10.52 -25.85
C GLU A 385 -27.26 10.30 -27.36
N CYS A 386 -27.66 9.08 -27.72
CA CYS A 386 -27.94 8.68 -29.09
C CYS A 386 -29.44 8.81 -29.35
N PHE A 387 -29.80 9.57 -30.39
CA PHE A 387 -31.17 9.68 -30.89
C PHE A 387 -31.25 8.90 -32.19
N PHE A 388 -32.10 7.86 -32.21
CA PHE A 388 -32.47 7.17 -33.43
C PHE A 388 -33.61 7.96 -34.08
N GLU A 389 -33.48 8.23 -35.38
CA GLU A 389 -34.56 8.82 -36.20
C GLU A 389 -35.59 7.79 -36.61
#